data_AF-A0A7J4I3E1-F1
#
_entry.id   AF-A0A7J4I3E1-F1
#
_cell.length_a   1.000
_cell.length_b   1.000
_cell.length_c   1.000
_cell.angle_alpha   90.00
_cell.angle_beta   90.00
_cell.angle_gamma   90.00
#
_symmetry.space_group_name_H-M   'P 1'
#
loop_
_entity.id
_entity.type
_entity.pdbx_description
1 polymer ?
#
loop_
_entity_poly.entity_id
_entity_poly.type
_entity_poly.pdbx_seq_one_letter_code
_entity_poly.pdbx_strand_id
1 'polypeptide(L)'
;MRAKFQSKEEQRKFFLDVKKATKMGSRKLSRLLDLKSRGGLESYTACRTSPELSIVKKLEELSGLKANYEIIHNNKNVMVKRKIVTMPYEEAENILRKRFGDMHYSEILKFIEQDENLDDIANKLRSYGYRFDNHIIVRALGSLKLSRRFGLLEKFDEMGCAVLDGYVQNSRGSFLVRFSLGFLRQKLSAKNCKIGFIINDDYSKVKIFPLKGGKKLSASDNRLLRFHIPTRFPLKHNSRVKVLLNPKDFGYSLTDFVQDEDARKLAHKALERGFVIHPVRSTTNNAMGDIVLEYKDRKILIEITRFEKQQAANWKLGQVLLQRINYPSFTNFLILNKGVLSKSHLRAFDRIVVTPITVDFGGDWENRALDFIEKSIQT
;
A
#
# COMPACT_ATOMS: atom_id res chain seq x y z
N MET A 1 -8.34 -16.30 34.85
CA MET A 1 -9.81 -16.10 34.75
C MET A 1 -10.16 -14.69 35.18
N ARG A 2 -11.12 -14.05 34.51
CA ARG A 2 -11.59 -12.70 34.88
C ARG A 2 -13.07 -12.70 35.22
N ALA A 3 -13.46 -11.78 36.10
CA ALA A 3 -14.86 -11.51 36.41
C ALA A 3 -15.37 -10.40 35.46
N LYS A 4 -16.38 -10.70 34.65
CA LYS A 4 -17.04 -9.72 33.78
C LYS A 4 -18.38 -9.33 34.40
N PHE A 5 -18.48 -8.09 34.86
CA PHE A 5 -19.72 -7.48 35.32
C PHE A 5 -20.65 -7.22 34.12
N GLN A 6 -21.96 -7.17 34.34
CA GLN A 6 -22.92 -6.98 33.24
C GLN A 6 -22.78 -5.58 32.63
N SER A 7 -22.39 -4.58 33.42
CA SER A 7 -22.06 -3.22 32.96
C SER A 7 -20.80 -2.63 33.62
N LYS A 8 -20.27 -1.56 33.04
CA LYS A 8 -19.15 -0.80 33.65
C LYS A 8 -19.62 -0.06 34.89
N GLU A 9 -20.85 0.38 34.92
CA GLU A 9 -21.50 1.06 36.03
C GLU A 9 -21.60 0.13 37.24
N GLU A 10 -21.99 -1.13 37.03
CA GLU A 10 -22.02 -2.16 38.07
C GLU A 10 -20.63 -2.49 38.61
N GLN A 11 -19.64 -2.64 37.72
CA GLN A 11 -18.25 -2.82 38.15
C GLN A 11 -17.81 -1.65 39.03
N ARG A 12 -18.02 -0.41 38.59
CA ARG A 12 -17.64 0.78 39.37
C ARG A 12 -18.34 0.81 40.72
N LYS A 13 -19.65 0.52 40.74
CA LYS A 13 -20.48 0.50 41.95
C LYS A 13 -19.96 -0.52 42.96
N PHE A 14 -19.71 -1.77 42.54
CA PHE A 14 -19.15 -2.81 43.40
C PHE A 14 -17.84 -2.38 44.08
N PHE A 15 -16.87 -1.86 43.32
CA PHE A 15 -15.59 -1.44 43.89
C PHE A 15 -15.69 -0.21 44.83
N LEU A 16 -16.68 0.66 44.63
CA LEU A 16 -16.96 1.77 45.54
C LEU A 16 -17.67 1.29 46.82
N ASP A 17 -18.62 0.37 46.69
CA ASP A 17 -19.37 -0.17 47.82
C ASP A 17 -18.47 -1.03 48.73
N VAL A 18 -17.54 -1.80 48.15
CA VAL A 18 -16.48 -2.51 48.90
C VAL A 18 -15.62 -1.54 49.71
N LYS A 19 -15.23 -0.39 49.15
CA LYS A 19 -14.45 0.63 49.88
C LYS A 19 -15.24 1.23 51.04
N LYS A 20 -16.53 1.46 50.85
CA LYS A 20 -17.44 1.96 51.90
C LYS A 20 -17.64 0.93 53.00
N ALA A 21 -17.93 -0.32 52.65
CA ALA A 21 -18.19 -1.42 53.59
C ALA A 21 -16.95 -1.75 54.44
N THR A 22 -15.77 -1.80 53.83
CA THR A 22 -14.53 -2.11 54.54
C THR A 22 -13.94 -0.90 55.28
N LYS A 23 -14.41 0.33 54.98
CA LYS A 23 -13.81 1.60 55.42
C LYS A 23 -12.31 1.71 55.11
N MET A 24 -11.82 0.99 54.10
CA MET A 24 -10.41 0.95 53.72
C MET A 24 -10.16 1.74 52.42
N GLY A 25 -9.12 2.58 52.43
CA GLY A 25 -8.67 3.30 51.24
C GLY A 25 -8.01 2.37 50.20
N SER A 26 -7.94 2.82 48.94
CA SER A 26 -7.41 2.04 47.80
C SER A 26 -6.01 1.45 48.06
N ARG A 27 -5.15 2.16 48.81
CA ARG A 27 -3.79 1.71 49.14
C ARG A 27 -3.77 0.50 50.07
N LYS A 28 -4.64 0.46 51.08
CA LYS A 28 -4.73 -0.65 52.05
C LYS A 28 -5.36 -1.89 51.42
N LEU A 29 -6.45 -1.70 50.66
CA LEU A 29 -7.08 -2.78 49.90
C LEU A 29 -6.14 -3.39 48.86
N SER A 30 -5.35 -2.57 48.15
CA SER A 30 -4.41 -3.11 47.16
C SER A 30 -3.33 -4.01 47.77
N ARG A 31 -2.88 -3.73 49.00
CA ARG A 31 -1.93 -4.58 49.72
C ARG A 31 -2.55 -5.92 50.11
N LEU A 32 -3.79 -5.92 50.59
CA LEU A 32 -4.53 -7.15 50.95
C LEU A 32 -4.85 -8.04 49.74
N LEU A 33 -4.89 -7.45 48.55
CA LEU A 33 -5.15 -8.14 47.29
C LEU A 33 -3.87 -8.53 46.54
N ASP A 34 -2.69 -8.39 47.16
CA ASP A 34 -1.38 -8.66 46.56
C ASP A 34 -1.11 -7.87 45.26
N LEU A 35 -1.72 -6.70 45.12
CA LEU A 35 -1.52 -5.83 43.96
C LEU A 35 -0.24 -5.00 44.12
N LYS A 36 0.60 -4.98 43.07
CA LYS A 36 1.88 -4.24 43.03
C LYS A 36 1.75 -2.74 43.32
N SER A 37 0.58 -2.14 43.11
CA SER A 37 0.33 -0.73 43.43
C SER A 37 -1.16 -0.42 43.61
N ARG A 38 -1.47 0.75 44.22
CA ARG A 38 -2.84 1.28 44.30
C ARG A 38 -3.52 1.46 42.92
N GLY A 39 -2.70 1.64 41.88
CA GLY A 39 -3.17 1.87 40.52
C GLY A 39 -3.91 0.68 39.92
N GLY A 40 -3.66 -0.54 40.40
CA GLY A 40 -4.41 -1.73 39.99
C GLY A 40 -5.89 -1.63 40.38
N LEU A 41 -6.16 -1.34 41.66
CA LEU A 41 -7.52 -1.21 42.19
C LEU A 41 -8.26 0.00 41.60
N GLU A 42 -7.55 1.11 41.40
CA GLU A 42 -8.10 2.31 40.76
C GLU A 42 -8.44 2.08 39.28
N SER A 43 -7.65 1.26 38.58
CA SER A 43 -7.93 0.89 37.19
C SER A 43 -9.21 0.04 37.06
N TYR A 44 -9.48 -0.83 38.03
CA TYR A 44 -10.75 -1.57 38.10
C TYR A 44 -11.93 -0.66 38.47
N THR A 45 -11.74 0.25 39.44
CA THR A 45 -12.78 1.22 39.84
C THR A 45 -13.15 2.17 38.68
N ALA A 46 -12.16 2.57 37.88
CA ALA A 46 -12.35 3.42 36.71
C ALA A 46 -12.74 2.65 35.43
N CYS A 47 -13.02 1.34 35.55
CA CYS A 47 -13.45 0.47 34.46
C CYS A 47 -12.52 0.48 33.23
N ARG A 48 -11.20 0.67 33.46
CA ARG A 48 -10.16 0.65 32.42
C ARG A 48 -9.84 -0.76 31.97
N THR A 49 -10.02 -1.73 32.87
CA THR A 49 -9.78 -3.15 32.64
C THR A 49 -10.77 -3.99 33.44
N SER A 50 -11.14 -5.17 32.96
CA SER A 50 -11.89 -6.15 33.75
C SER A 50 -11.01 -6.74 34.86
N PRO A 51 -11.53 -6.89 36.09
CA PRO A 51 -10.77 -7.42 37.22
C PRO A 51 -10.50 -8.93 37.10
N GLU A 52 -9.43 -9.37 37.75
CA GLU A 52 -9.17 -10.80 37.90
C GLU A 52 -10.20 -11.43 38.84
N LEU A 53 -10.60 -12.67 38.56
CA LEU A 53 -11.61 -13.37 39.36
C LEU A 53 -11.15 -13.54 40.81
N SER A 54 -9.86 -13.84 41.02
CA SER A 54 -9.24 -13.96 42.34
C SER A 54 -9.38 -12.70 43.18
N ILE A 55 -9.26 -11.53 42.54
CA ILE A 55 -9.39 -10.23 43.19
C ILE A 55 -10.83 -9.98 43.60
N VAL A 56 -11.80 -10.28 42.73
CA VAL A 56 -13.22 -10.09 43.05
C VAL A 56 -13.62 -10.99 44.22
N LYS A 57 -13.29 -12.29 44.18
CA LYS A 57 -13.59 -13.23 45.28
C LYS A 57 -13.01 -12.78 46.62
N LYS A 58 -11.73 -12.38 46.66
CA LYS A 58 -11.11 -11.84 47.88
C LYS A 58 -11.83 -10.57 48.39
N LEU A 59 -12.33 -9.71 47.50
CA LEU A 59 -13.09 -8.53 47.90
C LEU A 59 -14.48 -8.88 48.43
N GLU A 60 -15.15 -9.90 47.87
CA GLU A 60 -16.43 -10.41 48.38
C GLU A 60 -16.24 -10.99 49.80
N GLU A 61 -15.17 -11.75 50.02
CA GLU A 61 -14.79 -12.29 51.34
C GLU A 61 -14.49 -11.18 52.36
N LEU A 62 -13.72 -10.15 51.97
CA LEU A 62 -13.33 -9.05 52.87
C LEU A 62 -14.47 -8.09 53.21
N SER A 63 -15.47 -7.95 52.32
CA SER A 63 -16.54 -6.95 52.47
C SER A 63 -17.91 -7.53 52.79
N GLY A 64 -18.11 -8.84 52.60
CA GLY A 64 -19.42 -9.49 52.67
C GLY A 64 -20.37 -9.15 51.52
N LEU A 65 -19.95 -8.30 50.57
CA LEU A 65 -20.76 -7.90 49.41
C LEU A 65 -20.58 -8.90 48.27
N LYS A 66 -21.68 -9.42 47.74
CA LYS A 66 -21.66 -10.27 46.54
C LYS A 66 -21.84 -9.44 45.27
N ALA A 67 -21.03 -9.69 44.27
CA ALA A 67 -21.14 -9.09 42.95
C ALA A 67 -21.84 -10.04 41.96
N ASN A 68 -22.56 -9.46 41.01
CA ASN A 68 -23.09 -10.19 39.86
C ASN A 68 -22.07 -10.11 38.71
N TYR A 69 -21.39 -11.22 38.42
CA TYR A 69 -20.41 -11.30 37.33
C TYR A 69 -20.37 -12.70 36.71
N GLU A 70 -20.02 -12.73 35.42
CA GLU A 70 -19.74 -13.96 34.68
C GLU A 70 -18.25 -14.29 34.74
N ILE A 71 -17.91 -15.59 34.84
CA ILE A 71 -16.52 -16.06 34.83
C ILE A 71 -16.09 -16.29 33.38
N ILE A 72 -15.09 -15.53 32.92
CA ILE A 72 -14.56 -15.65 31.55
C ILE A 72 -13.16 -16.26 31.57
N HIS A 73 -12.99 -17.28 30.71
CA HIS A 73 -11.80 -18.11 30.65
C HIS A 73 -10.73 -17.65 29.64
N ASN A 74 -11.01 -16.69 28.75
CA ASN A 74 -10.06 -16.33 27.68
C ASN A 74 -9.43 -14.93 27.80
N ASN A 75 -8.10 -14.95 27.88
CA ASN A 75 -7.21 -13.80 27.76
C ASN A 75 -7.17 -13.30 26.30
N LYS A 76 -7.84 -12.19 26.02
CA LYS A 76 -7.23 -11.14 25.21
C LYS A 76 -7.42 -9.84 25.96
N ASN A 77 -6.35 -9.36 26.58
CA ASN A 77 -6.23 -7.93 26.83
C ASN A 77 -6.37 -7.24 25.47
N VAL A 78 -7.58 -6.81 25.11
CA VAL A 78 -7.77 -5.83 24.06
C VAL A 78 -7.28 -4.53 24.69
N MET A 79 -5.96 -4.35 24.68
CA MET A 79 -5.37 -3.04 24.88
C MET A 79 -5.95 -2.18 23.77
N VAL A 80 -6.95 -1.36 24.10
CA VAL A 80 -7.50 -0.38 23.17
C VAL A 80 -6.34 0.55 22.86
N LYS A 81 -5.64 0.27 21.75
CA LYS A 81 -4.64 1.19 21.21
C LYS A 81 -5.36 2.52 21.06
N ARG A 82 -5.00 3.51 21.88
CA ARG A 82 -5.48 4.88 21.70
C ARG A 82 -5.20 5.22 20.24
N LYS A 83 -6.24 5.43 19.45
CA LYS A 83 -6.08 5.99 18.11
C LYS A 83 -5.39 7.33 18.32
N ILE A 84 -4.21 7.52 17.73
CA ILE A 84 -3.58 8.83 17.67
C ILE A 84 -4.62 9.74 17.03
N VAL A 85 -5.11 10.72 17.78
CA VAL A 85 -6.01 11.74 17.23
C VAL A 85 -5.13 12.56 16.30
N THR A 86 -5.32 12.44 14.99
CA THR A 86 -4.47 13.15 14.03
C THR A 86 -4.76 14.65 14.06
N MET A 87 -3.76 15.45 13.73
CA MET A 87 -3.91 16.86 13.33
C MET A 87 -3.51 17.00 11.85
N PRO A 88 -3.92 18.08 11.17
CA PRO A 88 -3.43 18.43 9.84
C PRO A 88 -1.90 18.45 9.77
N TYR A 89 -1.34 18.19 8.59
CA TYR A 89 0.11 18.09 8.40
C TYR A 89 0.79 19.44 8.65
N GLU A 90 0.20 20.51 8.12
CA GLU A 90 0.69 21.88 8.21
C GLU A 90 0.68 22.35 9.68
N GLU A 91 -0.35 21.97 10.44
CA GLU A 91 -0.42 22.25 11.88
C GLU A 91 0.68 21.49 12.64
N ALA A 92 0.89 20.21 12.31
CA ALA A 92 1.95 19.41 12.93
C ALA A 92 3.34 19.95 12.63
N GLU A 93 3.61 20.32 11.38
CA GLU A 93 4.85 20.95 10.95
C GLU A 93 5.08 22.27 11.70
N ASN A 94 4.09 23.16 11.72
CA ASN A 94 4.20 24.45 12.39
C ASN A 94 4.47 24.31 13.90
N ILE A 95 3.79 23.38 14.58
CA ILE A 95 4.02 23.10 16.00
C ILE A 95 5.46 22.65 16.25
N LEU A 96 5.98 21.74 15.41
CA LEU A 96 7.30 21.17 15.60
C LEU A 96 8.41 22.17 15.24
N ARG A 97 8.28 22.91 14.14
CA ARG A 97 9.22 23.98 13.76
C ARG A 97 9.24 25.09 14.82
N LYS A 98 8.07 25.56 15.26
CA LYS A 98 7.98 26.59 16.29
C LYS A 98 8.59 26.15 17.62
N ARG A 99 8.49 24.86 17.97
CA ARG A 99 9.02 24.35 19.24
C ARG A 99 10.52 24.04 19.22
N PHE A 100 11.01 23.46 18.13
CA PHE A 100 12.36 22.88 18.06
C PHE A 100 13.31 23.64 17.13
N GLY A 101 12.80 24.60 16.34
CA GLY A 101 13.57 25.28 15.29
C GLY A 101 13.82 24.38 14.07
N ASP A 102 14.30 24.97 12.97
CA ASP A 102 14.47 24.26 11.70
C ASP A 102 15.56 23.18 11.74
N MET A 103 16.60 23.37 12.54
CA MET A 103 17.69 22.41 12.69
C MET A 103 17.19 21.08 13.28
N HIS A 104 16.59 21.09 14.46
CA HIS A 104 16.07 19.88 15.09
C HIS A 104 14.78 19.37 14.41
N TYR A 105 14.01 20.23 13.74
CA TYR A 105 12.93 19.77 12.88
C TYR A 105 13.46 18.87 11.75
N SER A 106 14.59 19.23 11.14
CA SER A 106 15.23 18.40 10.13
C SER A 106 15.69 17.04 10.68
N GLU A 107 16.15 16.98 11.93
CA GLU A 107 16.46 15.71 12.60
C GLU A 107 15.20 14.89 12.92
N ILE A 108 14.11 15.52 13.34
CA ILE A 108 12.81 14.88 13.54
C ILE A 108 12.37 14.17 12.25
N LEU A 109 12.52 14.82 11.10
CA LEU A 109 12.19 14.21 9.81
C LEU A 109 13.02 12.95 9.54
N LYS A 110 14.31 12.96 9.88
CA LYS A 110 15.21 11.78 9.78
C LYS A 110 14.76 10.65 10.70
N PHE A 111 14.40 10.93 11.95
CA PHE A 111 13.91 9.89 12.87
C PHE A 111 12.59 9.28 12.39
N ILE A 112 11.69 10.10 11.85
CA ILE A 112 10.44 9.64 11.24
C ILE A 112 10.72 8.75 10.02
N GLU A 113 11.68 9.13 9.18
CA GLU A 113 12.18 8.36 8.03
C GLU A 113 12.67 6.96 8.42
N GLN A 114 13.34 6.87 9.57
CA GLN A 114 13.86 5.63 10.13
C GLN A 114 12.80 4.77 10.83
N ASP A 115 11.53 5.19 10.80
CA ASP A 115 10.40 4.56 11.51
C ASP A 115 10.57 4.46 13.03
N GLU A 116 11.36 5.35 13.65
CA GLU A 116 11.58 5.34 15.09
C GLU A 116 10.27 5.48 15.89
N ASN A 117 10.23 4.91 17.10
CA ASN A 117 9.08 5.04 17.97
C ASN A 117 8.90 6.50 18.38
N LEU A 118 7.65 6.98 18.43
CA LEU A 118 7.34 8.36 18.82
C LEU A 118 7.84 8.68 20.23
N ASP A 119 7.80 7.70 21.14
CA ASP A 119 8.32 7.86 22.51
C ASP A 119 9.85 8.01 22.53
N ASP A 120 10.55 7.27 21.66
CA ASP A 120 12.02 7.36 21.54
C ASP A 120 12.43 8.71 20.95
N ILE A 121 11.71 9.18 19.92
CA ILE A 121 11.90 10.53 19.35
C ILE A 121 11.69 11.59 20.43
N ALA A 122 10.60 11.49 21.21
CA ALA A 122 10.33 12.42 22.30
C ALA A 122 11.42 12.40 23.37
N ASN A 123 11.97 11.22 23.71
CA ASN A 123 13.07 11.10 24.67
C ASN A 123 14.37 11.72 24.13
N LYS A 124 14.71 11.52 22.85
CA LYS A 124 15.84 12.20 22.20
C LYS A 124 15.71 13.72 22.25
N LEU A 125 14.53 14.25 21.90
CA LEU A 125 14.26 15.68 21.98
C LEU A 125 14.42 16.24 23.40
N ARG A 126 14.06 15.47 24.44
CA ARG A 126 14.33 15.86 25.83
C ARG A 126 15.81 15.87 26.19
N SER A 127 16.60 14.95 25.62
CA SER A 127 18.05 14.91 25.85
C SER A 127 18.77 16.15 25.30
N TYR A 128 18.20 16.80 24.28
CA TYR A 128 18.65 18.11 23.79
C TYR A 128 18.20 19.30 24.67
N GLY A 129 17.60 19.04 25.84
CA GLY A 129 17.20 20.05 26.81
C GLY A 129 15.78 20.61 26.62
N TYR A 130 15.02 20.16 25.62
CA TYR A 130 13.66 20.63 25.41
C TYR A 130 12.69 20.07 26.47
N ARG A 131 11.91 20.97 27.07
CA ARG A 131 10.70 20.61 27.83
C ARG A 131 9.49 20.79 26.93
N PHE A 132 8.49 19.91 26.95
CA PHE A 132 7.26 20.09 26.16
C PHE A 132 6.14 19.19 26.66
N ASP A 133 4.90 19.52 26.29
CA ASP A 133 3.76 18.65 26.50
C ASP A 133 3.88 17.42 25.59
N ASN A 134 4.02 16.26 26.22
CA ASN A 134 4.20 15.00 25.50
C ASN A 134 2.99 14.66 24.63
N HIS A 135 1.78 15.01 25.06
CA HIS A 135 0.57 14.73 24.29
C HIS A 135 0.56 15.50 22.97
N ILE A 136 0.91 16.80 23.00
CA ILE A 136 0.92 17.65 21.81
C ILE A 136 2.03 17.21 20.84
N ILE A 137 3.26 17.01 21.35
CA ILE A 137 4.40 16.66 20.49
C ILE A 137 4.25 15.26 19.91
N VAL A 138 3.87 14.25 20.70
CA VAL A 138 3.63 12.90 20.17
C VAL A 138 2.49 12.90 19.14
N ARG A 139 1.46 13.74 19.32
CA ARG A 139 0.39 13.91 18.34
C ARG A 139 0.89 14.53 17.04
N ALA A 140 1.73 15.56 17.10
CA ALA A 140 2.33 16.19 15.92
C ALA A 140 3.28 15.24 15.19
N LEU A 141 4.19 14.58 15.91
CA LEU A 141 5.08 13.54 15.37
C LEU A 141 4.30 12.40 14.71
N GLY A 142 3.23 11.93 15.37
CA GLY A 142 2.34 10.90 14.83
C GLY A 142 1.63 11.34 13.56
N SER A 143 1.28 12.62 13.44
CA SER A 143 0.62 13.19 12.26
C SER A 143 1.58 13.32 11.07
N LEU A 144 2.81 13.82 11.29
CA LEU A 144 3.87 13.78 10.28
C LEU A 144 4.18 12.36 9.80
N LYS A 145 4.27 11.41 10.74
CA LYS A 145 4.54 10.00 10.40
C LYS A 145 3.39 9.39 9.58
N LEU A 146 2.14 9.83 9.79
CA LEU A 146 0.98 9.36 9.04
C LEU A 146 0.84 10.01 7.66
N SER A 147 1.15 11.30 7.51
CA SER A 147 1.11 11.98 6.20
C SER A 147 2.14 11.40 5.23
N ARG A 148 3.35 11.06 5.71
CA ARG A 148 4.35 10.38 4.88
C ARG A 148 3.96 8.98 4.45
N ARG A 149 3.11 8.30 5.24
CA ARG A 149 2.62 6.97 4.91
C ARG A 149 1.53 7.02 3.84
N PHE A 150 0.65 8.03 3.89
CA PHE A 150 -0.56 8.10 3.07
C PHE A 150 -0.86 9.54 2.62
N GLY A 151 -0.99 9.74 1.31
CA GLY A 151 -1.33 11.05 0.72
C GLY A 151 -2.46 10.99 -0.32
N LEU A 152 -2.89 12.18 -0.74
CA LEU A 152 -3.72 12.42 -1.93
C LEU A 152 -2.93 13.29 -2.91
N LEU A 153 -3.09 13.04 -4.19
CA LEU A 153 -2.50 13.85 -5.27
C LEU A 153 -3.50 13.96 -6.43
N GLU A 154 -3.60 15.13 -7.04
CA GLU A 154 -4.50 15.34 -8.17
C GLU A 154 -4.13 14.45 -9.38
N LYS A 155 -2.83 14.37 -9.70
CA LYS A 155 -2.30 13.61 -10.84
C LYS A 155 -1.05 12.83 -10.44
N PHE A 156 -0.89 11.66 -11.06
CA PHE A 156 0.32 10.88 -10.98
C PHE A 156 1.12 11.00 -12.26
N ASP A 157 2.43 11.19 -12.11
CA ASP A 157 3.37 10.81 -13.16
C ASP A 157 3.46 9.28 -13.22
N GLU A 158 3.10 8.73 -14.38
CA GLU A 158 3.16 7.30 -14.70
C GLU A 158 4.48 6.92 -15.39
N MET A 159 5.35 7.89 -15.69
CA MET A 159 6.63 7.63 -16.31
C MET A 159 7.48 6.69 -15.43
N GLY A 160 8.01 5.63 -16.04
CA GLY A 160 8.77 4.60 -15.34
C GLY A 160 7.98 3.77 -14.32
N CYS A 161 6.66 3.96 -14.21
CA CYS A 161 5.82 3.17 -13.32
C CYS A 161 5.28 1.93 -14.03
N ALA A 162 5.26 0.82 -13.30
CA ALA A 162 4.44 -0.32 -13.63
C ALA A 162 2.98 -0.05 -13.26
N VAL A 163 2.06 -0.25 -14.21
CA VAL A 163 0.62 -0.09 -14.02
C VAL A 163 -0.03 -1.46 -13.92
N LEU A 164 -0.62 -1.76 -12.77
CA LEU A 164 -1.20 -3.07 -12.44
C LEU A 164 -2.69 -2.93 -12.15
N ASP A 165 -3.49 -3.91 -12.56
CA ASP A 165 -4.89 -3.95 -12.18
C ASP A 165 -5.05 -4.48 -10.75
N GLY A 166 -5.56 -3.60 -9.89
CA GLY A 166 -5.95 -3.90 -8.53
C GLY A 166 -7.45 -4.09 -8.38
N TYR A 167 -7.85 -4.90 -7.41
CA TYR A 167 -9.23 -5.13 -7.01
C TYR A 167 -9.47 -4.72 -5.56
N VAL A 168 -10.53 -3.96 -5.32
CA VAL A 168 -10.87 -3.40 -4.00
C VAL A 168 -11.93 -4.26 -3.30
N GLN A 169 -11.61 -4.75 -2.11
CA GLN A 169 -12.54 -5.48 -1.25
C GLN A 169 -12.71 -4.78 0.10
N ASN A 170 -13.94 -4.70 0.62
CA ASN A 170 -14.16 -4.19 1.97
C ASN A 170 -13.62 -5.20 3.01
N SER A 171 -12.92 -4.71 4.03
CA SER A 171 -12.31 -5.52 5.08
C SER A 171 -12.36 -4.78 6.43
N ARG A 172 -13.41 -5.09 7.22
CA ARG A 172 -13.63 -4.68 8.64
C ARG A 172 -12.90 -3.38 9.04
N GLY A 173 -13.38 -2.24 8.54
CA GLY A 173 -12.83 -0.91 8.86
C GLY A 173 -11.65 -0.47 7.99
N SER A 174 -11.44 -1.11 6.84
CA SER A 174 -10.46 -0.75 5.81
C SER A 174 -10.89 -1.28 4.44
N PHE A 175 -10.28 -0.77 3.38
CA PHE A 175 -10.30 -1.37 2.04
C PHE A 175 -9.05 -2.20 1.82
N LEU A 176 -9.21 -3.42 1.34
CA LEU A 176 -8.14 -4.30 0.92
C LEU A 176 -7.97 -4.17 -0.59
N VAL A 177 -6.79 -3.74 -1.05
CA VAL A 177 -6.44 -3.73 -2.46
C VAL A 177 -5.63 -4.98 -2.77
N ARG A 178 -6.01 -5.74 -3.80
CA ARG A 178 -5.32 -6.93 -4.27
C ARG A 178 -4.87 -6.77 -5.71
N PHE A 179 -3.64 -7.14 -6.03
CA PHE A 179 -3.11 -7.08 -7.40
C PHE A 179 -2.14 -8.24 -7.64
N SER A 180 -1.90 -8.58 -8.91
CA SER A 180 -0.98 -9.66 -9.28
C SER A 180 0.38 -9.09 -9.69
N LEU A 181 1.46 -9.66 -9.15
CA LEU A 181 2.83 -9.37 -9.60
C LEU A 181 3.78 -10.49 -9.17
N GLY A 182 3.96 -11.48 -10.04
CA GLY A 182 4.69 -12.72 -9.75
C GLY A 182 6.14 -12.48 -9.31
N PHE A 183 6.88 -11.61 -10.01
CA PHE A 183 8.28 -11.30 -9.72
C PHE A 183 8.46 -10.57 -8.38
N LEU A 184 7.55 -9.65 -8.04
CA LEU A 184 7.60 -8.93 -6.77
C LEU A 184 7.32 -9.86 -5.59
N ARG A 185 6.43 -10.86 -5.76
CA ARG A 185 6.13 -11.85 -4.70
C ARG A 185 7.37 -12.58 -4.20
N GLN A 186 8.29 -12.97 -5.08
CA GLN A 186 9.50 -13.72 -4.71
C GLN A 186 10.46 -12.92 -3.82
N LYS A 187 10.65 -11.60 -4.04
CA LYS A 187 11.42 -10.75 -3.10
C LYS A 187 10.60 -10.36 -1.87
N LEU A 188 9.28 -10.21 -1.98
CA LEU A 188 8.40 -9.91 -0.85
C LEU A 188 8.28 -11.06 0.14
N SER A 189 8.43 -12.32 -0.29
CA SER A 189 8.53 -13.45 0.65
C SER A 189 9.83 -13.44 1.45
N ALA A 190 10.91 -12.85 0.91
CA ALA A 190 12.21 -12.78 1.57
C ALA A 190 12.37 -11.56 2.51
N LYS A 191 11.55 -10.51 2.35
CA LYS A 191 11.66 -9.26 3.13
C LYS A 191 10.29 -8.86 3.68
N ASN A 192 10.22 -8.44 4.94
CA ASN A 192 9.04 -7.77 5.52
C ASN A 192 8.84 -6.39 4.87
N CYS A 193 8.45 -6.35 3.60
CA CYS A 193 8.28 -5.13 2.84
C CYS A 193 7.08 -4.34 3.38
N LYS A 194 7.36 -3.09 3.69
CA LYS A 194 6.38 -2.11 4.09
C LYS A 194 6.34 -1.01 3.02
N ILE A 195 5.14 -0.50 2.77
CA ILE A 195 4.88 0.47 1.70
C ILE A 195 4.15 1.70 2.24
N GLY A 196 4.48 2.85 1.70
CA GLY A 196 3.59 4.00 1.69
C GLY A 196 2.66 3.91 0.48
N PHE A 197 1.60 4.72 0.48
CA PHE A 197 0.78 4.88 -0.71
C PHE A 197 0.26 6.29 -0.88
N ILE A 198 0.04 6.70 -2.12
CA ILE A 198 -0.68 7.92 -2.48
C ILE A 198 -1.85 7.49 -3.36
N ILE A 199 -3.01 8.09 -3.15
CA ILE A 199 -4.21 7.83 -3.94
C ILE A 199 -4.49 9.09 -4.75
N ASN A 200 -4.97 8.94 -5.99
CA ASN A 200 -5.37 10.12 -6.72
C ASN A 200 -6.75 10.64 -6.25
N ASP A 201 -7.07 11.89 -6.58
CA ASP A 201 -8.28 12.55 -6.09
C ASP A 201 -9.59 11.90 -6.58
N ASP A 202 -9.57 11.25 -7.75
CA ASP A 202 -10.70 10.47 -8.27
C ASP A 202 -10.74 9.01 -7.76
N TYR A 203 -9.75 8.61 -6.94
CA TYR A 203 -9.59 7.29 -6.34
C TYR A 203 -9.44 6.10 -7.32
N SER A 204 -9.21 6.36 -8.61
CA SER A 204 -9.01 5.32 -9.64
C SER A 204 -7.59 4.74 -9.67
N LYS A 205 -6.62 5.40 -9.03
CA LYS A 205 -5.21 5.01 -9.02
C LYS A 205 -4.62 5.08 -7.61
N VAL A 206 -3.73 4.14 -7.30
CA VAL A 206 -2.96 4.09 -6.04
C VAL A 206 -1.50 3.86 -6.37
N LYS A 207 -0.66 4.86 -6.11
CA LYS A 207 0.80 4.73 -6.18
C LYS A 207 1.34 4.15 -4.88
N ILE A 208 2.08 3.04 -4.96
CA ILE A 208 2.76 2.43 -3.82
C ILE A 208 4.27 2.59 -3.95
N PHE A 209 4.95 2.77 -2.81
CA PHE A 209 6.41 2.93 -2.76
C PHE A 209 6.95 2.29 -1.47
N PRO A 210 8.19 1.79 -1.45
CA PRO A 210 8.78 1.22 -0.25
C PRO A 210 8.90 2.27 0.87
N LEU A 211 8.54 1.89 2.09
CA LEU A 211 8.61 2.76 3.26
C LEU A 211 8.83 1.93 4.52
N LYS A 212 9.95 2.12 5.23
CA LYS A 212 10.30 1.37 6.45
C LYS A 212 9.22 1.42 7.54
N GLY A 213 8.46 2.50 7.60
CA GLY A 213 7.31 2.66 8.49
C GLY A 213 5.94 2.44 7.87
N GLY A 214 5.89 1.92 6.65
CA GLY A 214 4.66 1.78 5.88
C GLY A 214 3.71 0.68 6.35
N LYS A 215 2.64 0.49 5.57
CA LYS A 215 1.74 -0.66 5.67
C LYS A 215 2.44 -1.90 5.16
N LYS A 216 2.19 -3.04 5.79
CA LYS A 216 2.71 -4.32 5.30
C LYS A 216 2.12 -4.64 3.93
N LEU A 217 2.98 -4.84 2.94
CA LEU A 217 2.60 -5.49 1.69
C LEU A 217 2.70 -7.00 1.92
N SER A 218 1.61 -7.73 1.72
CA SER A 218 1.54 -9.16 2.02
C SER A 218 1.14 -9.97 0.80
N ALA A 219 1.62 -11.21 0.72
CA ALA A 219 1.10 -12.17 -0.25
C ALA A 219 -0.15 -12.87 0.31
N SER A 220 -1.01 -13.30 -0.60
CA SER A 220 -2.10 -14.25 -0.36
C SER A 220 -1.85 -15.56 -1.10
N ASP A 221 -2.63 -16.59 -0.76
CA ASP A 221 -2.46 -17.96 -1.25
C ASP A 221 -2.56 -18.04 -2.79
N ASN A 222 -3.36 -17.17 -3.42
CA ASN A 222 -3.58 -17.14 -4.87
C ASN A 222 -2.54 -16.33 -5.66
N ARG A 223 -1.29 -16.25 -5.17
CA ARG A 223 -0.19 -15.47 -5.80
C ARG A 223 -0.43 -13.95 -5.90
N LEU A 224 -1.52 -13.43 -5.33
CA LEU A 224 -1.81 -12.00 -5.30
C LEU A 224 -1.11 -11.31 -4.13
N LEU A 225 -0.68 -10.08 -4.37
CA LEU A 225 -0.21 -9.14 -3.36
C LEU A 225 -1.39 -8.32 -2.84
N ARG A 226 -1.32 -7.92 -1.57
CA ARG A 226 -2.39 -7.17 -0.91
C ARG A 226 -1.90 -6.20 0.15
N PHE A 227 -2.58 -5.07 0.27
CA PHE A 227 -2.37 -4.06 1.30
C PHE A 227 -3.69 -3.38 1.69
N HIS A 228 -3.72 -2.78 2.88
CA HIS A 228 -4.90 -2.14 3.43
C HIS A 228 -4.84 -0.61 3.33
N ILE A 229 -5.91 -0.03 2.81
CA ILE A 229 -6.18 1.41 2.74
C ILE A 229 -7.25 1.75 3.79
N PRO A 230 -7.06 2.78 4.64
CA PRO A 230 -8.07 3.22 5.60
C PRO A 230 -9.36 3.70 4.92
N THR A 231 -10.51 3.51 5.58
CA THR A 231 -11.84 3.92 5.07
C THR A 231 -12.02 5.42 4.84
N ARG A 232 -11.11 6.26 5.37
CA ARG A 232 -11.11 7.71 5.10
C ARG A 232 -10.92 8.03 3.61
N PHE A 233 -10.37 7.09 2.85
CA PHE A 233 -10.31 7.16 1.39
C PHE A 233 -11.50 6.37 0.83
N PRO A 234 -12.51 7.03 0.24
CA PRO A 234 -13.79 6.43 -0.14
C PRO A 234 -13.69 5.54 -1.40
N LEU A 235 -12.87 4.51 -1.35
CA LEU A 235 -12.80 3.50 -2.42
C LEU A 235 -14.11 2.69 -2.48
N LYS A 236 -14.56 2.36 -3.68
CA LYS A 236 -15.77 1.57 -3.88
C LYS A 236 -15.49 0.07 -3.68
N HIS A 237 -16.32 -0.63 -2.91
CA HIS A 237 -16.22 -2.09 -2.80
C HIS A 237 -16.51 -2.76 -4.17
N ASN A 238 -15.77 -3.83 -4.49
CA ASN A 238 -15.89 -4.57 -5.75
C ASN A 238 -15.61 -3.70 -6.99
N SER A 239 -14.70 -2.73 -6.83
CA SER A 239 -14.21 -1.90 -7.92
C SER A 239 -12.77 -2.26 -8.31
N ARG A 240 -12.38 -1.85 -9.51
CA ARG A 240 -11.00 -1.91 -9.97
C ARG A 240 -10.29 -0.60 -9.66
N VAL A 241 -8.99 -0.69 -9.38
CA VAL A 241 -8.10 0.45 -9.14
C VAL A 241 -6.77 0.15 -9.80
N LYS A 242 -6.14 1.13 -10.46
CA LYS A 242 -4.78 0.94 -11.00
C LYS A 242 -3.78 1.07 -9.85
N VAL A 243 -2.94 0.07 -9.66
CA VAL A 243 -1.82 0.12 -8.71
C VAL A 243 -0.57 0.52 -9.48
N LEU A 244 0.00 1.67 -9.13
CA LEU A 244 1.22 2.21 -9.74
C LEU A 244 2.40 1.92 -8.81
N LEU A 245 3.51 1.43 -9.35
CA LEU A 245 4.76 1.32 -8.60
C LEU A 245 5.96 1.50 -9.52
N ASN A 246 7.01 2.17 -9.07
CA ASN A 246 8.25 2.26 -9.84
C ASN A 246 9.11 1.01 -9.57
N PRO A 247 9.42 0.17 -10.58
CA PRO A 247 10.23 -1.02 -10.40
C PRO A 247 11.58 -0.75 -9.69
N LYS A 248 12.22 0.38 -10.00
CA LYS A 248 13.53 0.75 -9.43
C LYS A 248 13.45 0.93 -7.92
N ASP A 249 12.38 1.52 -7.40
CA ASP A 249 12.19 1.70 -5.95
C ASP A 249 12.16 0.35 -5.23
N PHE A 250 11.64 -0.69 -5.89
CA PHE A 250 11.58 -2.05 -5.36
C PHE A 250 12.83 -2.90 -5.70
N GLY A 251 13.84 -2.28 -6.33
CA GLY A 251 15.10 -2.92 -6.70
C GLY A 251 14.99 -3.85 -7.91
N TYR A 252 14.18 -3.49 -8.91
CA TYR A 252 14.01 -4.23 -10.17
C TYR A 252 14.31 -3.36 -11.39
N SER A 253 14.64 -4.01 -12.51
CA SER A 253 14.66 -3.37 -13.82
C SER A 253 13.24 -3.11 -14.31
N LEU A 254 13.08 -2.10 -15.19
CA LEU A 254 11.81 -1.87 -15.88
C LEU A 254 11.42 -3.07 -16.76
N THR A 255 12.42 -3.71 -17.39
CA THR A 255 12.21 -4.85 -18.29
C THR A 255 11.76 -6.12 -17.55
N ASP A 256 12.13 -6.28 -16.27
CA ASP A 256 11.70 -7.42 -15.43
C ASP A 256 10.17 -7.49 -15.29
N PHE A 257 9.50 -6.36 -15.49
CA PHE A 257 8.05 -6.27 -15.39
C PHE A 257 7.34 -6.61 -16.69
N VAL A 258 8.03 -6.61 -17.84
CA VAL A 258 7.46 -7.03 -19.13
C VAL A 258 7.32 -8.55 -19.15
N GLN A 259 6.08 -9.04 -19.22
CA GLN A 259 5.80 -10.48 -19.12
C GLN A 259 6.23 -11.27 -20.35
N ASP A 260 5.91 -10.76 -21.54
CA ASP A 260 6.23 -11.43 -22.81
C ASP A 260 7.74 -11.43 -23.06
N GLU A 261 8.28 -12.57 -23.51
CA GLU A 261 9.72 -12.75 -23.68
C GLU A 261 10.27 -11.91 -24.82
N ASP A 262 9.57 -11.85 -25.95
CA ASP A 262 10.00 -11.09 -27.12
C ASP A 262 9.87 -9.60 -26.87
N ALA A 263 8.78 -9.18 -26.24
CA ALA A 263 8.60 -7.81 -25.79
C ALA A 263 9.70 -7.40 -24.81
N ARG A 264 10.15 -8.30 -23.93
CA ARG A 264 11.27 -8.04 -23.01
C ARG A 264 12.58 -7.86 -23.77
N LYS A 265 12.88 -8.71 -24.76
CA LYS A 265 14.09 -8.56 -25.60
C LYS A 265 14.09 -7.23 -26.36
N LEU A 266 12.95 -6.90 -26.99
CA LEU A 266 12.77 -5.61 -27.66
C LEU A 266 12.92 -4.45 -26.68
N ALA A 267 12.35 -4.55 -25.48
CA ALA A 267 12.45 -3.52 -24.44
C ALA A 267 13.90 -3.23 -24.05
N HIS A 268 14.71 -4.28 -23.88
CA HIS A 268 16.14 -4.13 -23.58
C HIS A 268 16.86 -3.32 -24.64
N LYS A 269 16.68 -3.67 -25.93
CA LYS A 269 17.28 -2.95 -27.05
C LYS A 269 16.73 -1.54 -27.24
N ALA A 270 15.45 -1.33 -26.99
CA ALA A 270 14.82 -0.02 -27.07
C ALA A 270 15.42 0.94 -26.03
N LEU A 271 15.62 0.49 -24.78
CA LEU A 271 16.23 1.30 -23.74
C LEU A 271 17.67 1.70 -24.08
N GLU A 272 18.46 0.81 -24.70
CA GLU A 272 19.83 1.11 -25.18
C GLU A 272 19.85 2.24 -26.22
N ARG A 273 18.75 2.40 -26.98
CA ARG A 273 18.59 3.38 -28.06
C ARG A 273 17.86 4.67 -27.64
N GLY A 274 17.61 4.84 -26.33
CA GLY A 274 16.99 6.07 -25.79
C GLY A 274 15.46 6.08 -25.83
N PHE A 275 14.80 4.95 -26.08
CA PHE A 275 13.36 4.82 -25.86
C PHE A 275 13.04 4.75 -24.36
N VAL A 276 11.80 5.08 -24.00
CA VAL A 276 11.27 4.92 -22.65
C VAL A 276 10.11 3.93 -22.69
N ILE A 277 10.02 3.01 -21.72
CA ILE A 277 8.87 2.10 -21.60
C ILE A 277 7.73 2.84 -20.89
N HIS A 278 6.54 2.93 -21.51
CA HIS A 278 5.43 3.72 -20.99
C HIS A 278 4.03 3.16 -21.29
N PRO A 279 3.24 2.72 -20.31
CA PRO A 279 3.63 2.32 -18.97
C PRO A 279 4.35 0.97 -18.99
N VAL A 280 5.08 0.67 -17.92
CA VAL A 280 5.67 -0.66 -17.72
C VAL A 280 4.52 -1.63 -17.36
N ARG A 281 4.45 -2.80 -18.00
CA ARG A 281 3.26 -3.66 -17.89
C ARG A 281 3.58 -5.07 -17.46
N SER A 282 2.86 -5.51 -16.43
CA SER A 282 2.98 -6.85 -15.86
C SER A 282 1.81 -7.78 -16.20
N THR A 283 0.87 -7.42 -17.07
CA THR A 283 -0.21 -8.35 -17.47
C THR A 283 -0.62 -8.15 -18.92
N THR A 284 -0.81 -9.26 -19.64
CA THR A 284 -1.34 -9.34 -21.01
C THR A 284 -2.82 -8.95 -21.14
N ASN A 285 -3.54 -8.81 -20.02
CA ASN A 285 -5.00 -8.63 -20.00
C ASN A 285 -5.52 -7.22 -20.36
N ASN A 286 -4.66 -6.24 -20.66
CA ASN A 286 -5.08 -4.86 -20.90
C ASN A 286 -5.23 -4.45 -22.37
N ALA A 287 -5.15 -5.40 -23.31
CA ALA A 287 -5.49 -5.22 -24.73
C ALA A 287 -4.89 -3.95 -25.38
N MET A 288 -3.72 -3.48 -24.91
CA MET A 288 -3.08 -2.23 -25.33
C MET A 288 -1.65 -2.52 -25.86
N GLY A 289 -1.43 -3.71 -26.46
CA GLY A 289 -0.12 -4.15 -26.93
C GLY A 289 0.73 -4.88 -25.89
N ASP A 290 1.69 -5.66 -26.37
CA ASP A 290 2.69 -6.39 -25.54
C ASP A 290 3.69 -5.43 -24.90
N ILE A 291 4.06 -4.37 -25.61
CA ILE A 291 4.86 -3.27 -25.08
C ILE A 291 4.39 -1.92 -25.62
N VAL A 292 4.54 -0.90 -24.78
CA VAL A 292 4.33 0.48 -25.18
C VAL A 292 5.60 1.25 -24.88
N LEU A 293 6.10 1.95 -25.89
CA LEU A 293 7.31 2.75 -25.83
C LEU A 293 6.97 4.22 -26.04
N GLU A 294 7.88 5.10 -25.65
CA GLU A 294 7.85 6.52 -25.92
C GLU A 294 9.21 6.93 -26.48
N TYR A 295 9.19 7.68 -27.58
CA TYR A 295 10.37 8.16 -28.27
C TYR A 295 10.06 9.47 -28.97
N LYS A 296 10.85 10.52 -28.70
CA LYS A 296 10.64 11.88 -29.24
C LYS A 296 9.19 12.36 -29.06
N ASP A 297 8.68 12.23 -27.83
CA ASP A 297 7.31 12.60 -27.42
C ASP A 297 6.17 11.86 -28.15
N ARG A 298 6.48 10.82 -28.93
CA ARG A 298 5.47 9.95 -29.56
C ARG A 298 5.29 8.67 -28.74
N LYS A 299 4.04 8.32 -28.47
CA LYS A 299 3.67 7.04 -27.84
C LYS A 299 3.49 5.97 -28.91
N ILE A 300 4.14 4.84 -28.69
CA ILE A 300 4.29 3.75 -29.66
C ILE A 300 3.72 2.50 -29.01
N LEU A 301 2.69 1.91 -29.61
CA LEU A 301 2.12 0.64 -29.18
C LEU A 301 2.65 -0.45 -30.10
N ILE A 302 3.25 -1.49 -29.52
CA ILE A 302 3.83 -2.60 -30.27
C ILE A 302 3.18 -3.91 -29.81
N GLU A 303 2.62 -4.63 -30.77
CA GLU A 303 2.19 -6.02 -30.63
C GLU A 303 3.23 -6.92 -31.31
N ILE A 304 3.58 -8.04 -30.70
CA ILE A 304 4.60 -8.97 -31.18
C ILE A 304 3.99 -10.35 -31.30
N THR A 305 4.24 -11.03 -32.41
CA THR A 305 3.65 -12.34 -32.61
C THR A 305 4.43 -13.25 -33.55
N ARG A 306 4.64 -14.49 -33.11
CA ARG A 306 5.36 -15.53 -33.86
C ARG A 306 4.47 -16.48 -34.66
N PHE A 307 3.20 -16.14 -34.88
CA PHE A 307 2.30 -17.06 -35.60
C PHE A 307 2.81 -17.35 -37.02
N GLU A 308 2.68 -18.60 -37.45
CA GLU A 308 3.18 -19.08 -38.74
C GLU A 308 2.07 -19.20 -39.80
N LYS A 309 0.80 -19.22 -39.37
CA LYS A 309 -0.36 -19.47 -40.24
C LYS A 309 -1.13 -18.18 -40.55
N GLN A 310 -1.55 -18.00 -41.81
CA GLN A 310 -2.33 -16.84 -42.24
C GLN A 310 -3.65 -16.63 -41.48
N GLN A 311 -4.31 -17.70 -41.03
CA GLN A 311 -5.56 -17.59 -40.27
C GLN A 311 -5.39 -16.78 -38.97
N ALA A 312 -4.21 -16.85 -38.33
CA ALA A 312 -3.92 -16.07 -37.13
C ALA A 312 -3.74 -14.56 -37.44
N ALA A 313 -3.45 -14.19 -38.69
CA ALA A 313 -3.37 -12.79 -39.11
C ALA A 313 -4.73 -12.09 -39.04
N ASN A 314 -5.82 -12.78 -39.37
CA ASN A 314 -7.18 -12.24 -39.25
C ASN A 314 -7.55 -11.92 -37.79
N TRP A 315 -7.20 -12.84 -36.88
CA TRP A 315 -7.43 -12.62 -35.45
C TRP A 315 -6.62 -11.44 -34.92
N LYS A 316 -5.33 -11.35 -35.30
CA LYS A 316 -4.47 -10.22 -34.93
C LYS A 316 -4.92 -8.90 -35.53
N LEU A 317 -5.42 -8.88 -36.76
CA LEU A 317 -6.02 -7.69 -37.37
C LEU A 317 -7.18 -7.15 -36.51
N GLY A 318 -8.06 -8.02 -36.03
CA GLY A 318 -9.13 -7.64 -35.10
C GLY A 318 -8.61 -7.09 -33.77
N GLN A 319 -7.59 -7.72 -33.20
CA GLN A 319 -6.96 -7.26 -31.96
C GLN A 319 -6.33 -5.87 -32.11
N VAL A 320 -5.55 -5.64 -33.17
CA VAL A 320 -4.90 -4.33 -33.38
C VAL A 320 -5.89 -3.23 -33.76
N LEU A 321 -7.01 -3.58 -34.42
CA LEU A 321 -8.09 -2.62 -34.67
C LEU A 321 -8.71 -2.13 -33.35
N LEU A 322 -8.98 -3.05 -32.41
CA LEU A 322 -9.49 -2.67 -31.09
C LEU A 322 -8.47 -1.81 -30.32
N GLN A 323 -7.18 -2.13 -30.41
CA GLN A 323 -6.11 -1.30 -29.85
C GLN A 323 -6.13 0.11 -30.45
N ARG A 324 -6.22 0.23 -31.78
CA ARG A 324 -6.27 1.52 -32.48
C ARG A 324 -7.45 2.37 -32.03
N ILE A 325 -8.63 1.76 -31.87
CA ILE A 325 -9.85 2.43 -31.41
C ILE A 325 -9.68 2.93 -29.97
N ASN A 326 -9.14 2.08 -29.09
CA ASN A 326 -8.97 2.42 -27.67
C ASN A 326 -7.82 3.43 -27.44
N TYR A 327 -6.84 3.48 -28.33
CA TYR A 327 -5.62 4.28 -28.20
C TYR A 327 -5.34 5.11 -29.46
N PRO A 328 -6.22 6.08 -29.78
CA PRO A 328 -6.19 6.78 -31.06
C PRO A 328 -4.97 7.70 -31.25
N SER A 329 -4.29 8.09 -30.17
CA SER A 329 -3.10 8.94 -30.20
C SER A 329 -1.78 8.16 -30.36
N PHE A 330 -1.81 6.83 -30.37
CA PHE A 330 -0.60 6.00 -30.39
C PHE A 330 -0.25 5.64 -31.83
N THR A 331 1.05 5.63 -32.14
CA THR A 331 1.57 4.99 -33.36
C THR A 331 1.59 3.48 -33.13
N ASN A 332 0.87 2.72 -33.95
CA ASN A 332 0.69 1.29 -33.74
C ASN A 332 1.55 0.48 -34.71
N PHE A 333 2.32 -0.46 -34.16
CA PHE A 333 3.13 -1.41 -34.92
C PHE A 333 2.76 -2.85 -34.58
N LEU A 334 2.79 -3.72 -35.58
CA LEU A 334 2.66 -5.16 -35.42
C LEU A 334 3.95 -5.83 -35.91
N ILE A 335 4.73 -6.42 -35.00
CA ILE A 335 5.92 -7.18 -35.34
C ILE A 335 5.52 -8.65 -35.51
N LEU A 336 5.85 -9.24 -36.66
CA LEU A 336 5.49 -10.62 -36.95
C LEU A 336 6.47 -11.35 -37.86
N ASN A 337 6.32 -12.67 -37.95
CA ASN A 337 7.11 -13.53 -38.83
C ASN A 337 7.00 -13.12 -40.31
N LYS A 338 8.10 -13.21 -41.05
CA LYS A 338 8.14 -12.99 -42.50
C LYS A 338 7.29 -14.02 -43.25
N GLY A 339 6.63 -13.58 -44.33
CA GLY A 339 5.82 -14.45 -45.21
C GLY A 339 4.39 -14.71 -44.73
N VAL A 340 4.02 -14.16 -43.58
CA VAL A 340 2.75 -14.44 -42.92
C VAL A 340 1.59 -13.59 -43.42
N LEU A 341 1.85 -12.34 -43.85
CA LEU A 341 0.81 -11.45 -44.40
C LEU A 341 0.66 -11.65 -45.90
N SER A 342 -0.58 -11.86 -46.34
CA SER A 342 -0.94 -11.75 -47.76
C SER A 342 -1.18 -10.27 -48.17
N LYS A 343 -1.30 -10.01 -49.48
CA LYS A 343 -1.63 -8.66 -50.00
C LYS A 343 -2.94 -8.10 -49.42
N SER A 344 -3.95 -8.95 -49.16
CA SER A 344 -5.21 -8.50 -48.57
C SER A 344 -5.03 -8.04 -47.12
N HIS A 345 -4.22 -8.74 -46.34
CA HIS A 345 -3.89 -8.32 -44.97
C HIS A 345 -3.16 -6.99 -44.96
N LEU A 346 -2.16 -6.79 -45.83
CA LEU A 346 -1.43 -5.53 -45.92
C LEU A 346 -2.36 -4.34 -46.20
N ARG A 347 -3.30 -4.49 -47.15
CA ARG A 347 -4.33 -3.47 -47.42
C ARG A 347 -5.25 -3.22 -46.23
N ALA A 348 -5.53 -4.25 -45.43
CA ALA A 348 -6.37 -4.11 -44.25
C ALA A 348 -5.64 -3.36 -43.12
N PHE A 349 -4.37 -3.67 -42.87
CA PHE A 349 -3.53 -2.95 -41.90
C PHE A 349 -3.36 -1.47 -42.26
N ASP A 350 -3.15 -1.17 -43.55
CA ASP A 350 -3.07 0.19 -44.08
C ASP A 350 -4.36 0.99 -43.77
N ARG A 351 -5.53 0.40 -44.02
CA ARG A 351 -6.84 1.01 -43.71
C ARG A 351 -7.04 1.33 -42.23
N ILE A 352 -6.47 0.55 -41.32
CA ILE A 352 -6.58 0.78 -39.87
C ILE A 352 -5.39 1.59 -39.32
N VAL A 353 -4.48 2.04 -40.19
CA VAL A 353 -3.31 2.85 -39.85
C VAL A 353 -2.43 2.15 -38.81
N VAL A 354 -2.17 0.85 -39.04
CA VAL A 354 -1.23 0.04 -38.24
C VAL A 354 -0.11 -0.43 -39.17
N THR A 355 1.14 -0.24 -38.77
CA THR A 355 2.28 -0.58 -39.62
C THR A 355 2.85 -1.96 -39.27
N PRO A 356 2.73 -2.96 -40.15
CA PRO A 356 3.33 -4.27 -39.91
C PRO A 356 4.83 -4.24 -40.18
N ILE A 357 5.62 -4.84 -39.28
CA ILE A 357 7.06 -5.04 -39.40
C ILE A 357 7.32 -6.53 -39.48
N THR A 358 7.68 -7.03 -40.66
CA THR A 358 8.00 -8.45 -40.84
C THR A 358 9.45 -8.72 -40.51
N VAL A 359 9.70 -9.65 -39.58
CA VAL A 359 11.03 -10.01 -39.09
C VAL A 359 11.27 -11.52 -39.15
N ASP A 360 12.52 -11.91 -38.93
CA ASP A 360 12.95 -13.27 -38.64
C ASP A 360 13.43 -13.32 -37.19
N PHE A 361 12.65 -13.95 -36.30
CA PHE A 361 12.89 -13.96 -34.85
C PHE A 361 14.16 -14.76 -34.44
N GLY A 362 14.84 -15.45 -35.36
CA GLY A 362 16.09 -16.15 -35.08
C GLY A 362 17.33 -15.23 -35.03
N GLY A 363 17.25 -14.03 -35.60
CA GLY A 363 18.38 -13.09 -35.70
C GLY A 363 18.25 -11.84 -34.81
N ASP A 364 18.97 -10.78 -35.18
CA ASP A 364 18.93 -9.46 -34.52
C ASP A 364 17.66 -8.66 -34.89
N TRP A 365 16.49 -9.27 -34.69
CA TRP A 365 15.21 -8.73 -35.16
C TRP A 365 14.79 -7.50 -34.37
N GLU A 366 15.16 -7.41 -33.10
CA GLU A 366 14.86 -6.31 -32.21
C GLU A 366 15.44 -5.01 -32.77
N ASN A 367 16.71 -5.02 -33.17
CA ASN A 367 17.37 -3.86 -33.76
C ASN A 367 16.75 -3.48 -35.11
N ARG A 368 16.44 -4.46 -35.97
CA ARG A 368 15.77 -4.19 -37.27
C ARG A 368 14.40 -3.56 -37.08
N ALA A 369 13.63 -4.05 -36.10
CA ALA A 369 12.32 -3.49 -35.78
C ALA A 369 12.45 -2.05 -35.25
N LEU A 370 13.41 -1.80 -34.36
CA LEU A 370 13.64 -0.46 -33.81
C LEU A 370 14.14 0.53 -34.89
N ASP A 371 15.05 0.11 -35.77
CA ASP A 371 15.49 0.94 -36.92
C ASP A 371 14.30 1.37 -37.80
N PHE A 372 13.36 0.45 -38.04
CA PHE A 372 12.16 0.73 -38.82
C PHE A 372 11.24 1.72 -38.09
N ILE A 373 11.02 1.50 -36.79
CA ILE A 373 10.18 2.38 -35.95
C ILE A 373 10.78 3.80 -35.89
N GLU A 374 12.09 3.92 -35.67
CA GLU A 374 12.78 5.21 -35.62
C GLU A 374 12.63 5.99 -36.92
N LYS A 375 12.80 5.33 -38.08
CA LYS A 375 12.61 5.94 -39.39
C LYS A 375 11.16 6.40 -39.61
N SER A 376 10.20 5.57 -39.24
CA SER A 376 8.76 5.85 -39.39
C SER A 376 8.28 7.03 -38.55
N ILE A 377 9.01 7.38 -37.49
CA ILE A 377 8.70 8.50 -36.60
C ILE A 377 9.34 9.82 -37.07
N GLN A 378 10.38 9.76 -37.90
CA GLN A 378 11.07 10.95 -38.43
C GLN A 378 10.32 11.58 -39.61
N THR A 379 9.53 10.77 -40.32
CA THR A 379 8.49 11.22 -41.27
C THR A 379 7.23 11.65 -40.52
#